data_AF-A0A432PXK5-F1
#
_entry.id   AF-A0A432PXK5-F1
#
_cell.length_a   1.000
_cell.length_b   1.000
_cell.length_c   1.000
_cell.angle_alpha   90.00
_cell.angle_beta   90.00
_cell.angle_gamma   90.00
#
_symmetry.space_group_name_H-M   'P 1'
#
loop_
_entity.id
_entity.type
_entity.pdbx_description
1 polymer ?
#
loop_
_entity_poly.entity_id
_entity_poly.type
_entity_poly.pdbx_seq_one_letter_code
_entity_poly.pdbx_strand_id
1 'polypeptide(L)'
;MKKIKFSSYEEYRDYFKKLIELERKAQTEVHLREIKTLSGKEREKRGRAILNLRAKFLGRGLGGVYLVRYSRPEGLPKTEISPGDIVLVSRGKPTGKEVQGTVAEKTNYYLVVAFREKPPTYALGKNVRVDLFSNEVTFKRMEEALNKFREHPLRDFILGKV
;
A
#
# COMPACT_ATOMS: atom_id res chain seq x y z
N MET A 1 -10.33 -12.36 25.10
CA MET A 1 -9.06 -12.95 25.57
C MET A 1 -8.16 -13.29 24.39
N LYS A 2 -6.87 -12.95 24.47
CA LYS A 2 -5.86 -13.29 23.44
C LYS A 2 -5.54 -14.79 23.55
N LYS A 3 -5.52 -15.52 22.45
CA LYS A 3 -5.19 -16.95 22.45
C LYS A 3 -3.67 -17.11 22.42
N ILE A 4 -3.11 -17.81 23.40
CA ILE A 4 -1.65 -17.88 23.62
C ILE A 4 -1.09 -19.27 23.25
N LYS A 5 -1.94 -20.29 23.12
CA LYS A 5 -1.54 -21.65 22.74
C LYS A 5 -2.46 -22.20 21.65
N PHE A 6 -1.89 -23.01 20.77
CA PHE A 6 -2.58 -23.66 19.65
C PHE A 6 -2.25 -25.17 19.66
N SER A 7 -3.29 -25.99 19.61
CA SER A 7 -3.22 -27.45 19.59
C SER A 7 -2.82 -28.00 18.22
N SER A 8 -3.14 -27.28 17.13
CA SER A 8 -2.83 -27.68 15.76
C SER A 8 -2.48 -26.50 14.85
N TYR A 9 -1.90 -26.83 13.69
CA TYR A 9 -1.67 -25.86 12.62
C TYR A 9 -3.00 -25.26 12.13
N GLU A 10 -4.04 -26.07 12.00
CA GLU A 10 -5.37 -25.66 11.53
C GLU A 10 -5.96 -24.62 12.47
N GLU A 11 -5.86 -24.85 13.78
CA GLU A 11 -6.35 -23.91 14.79
C GLU A 11 -5.57 -22.58 14.77
N TYR A 12 -4.25 -22.63 14.62
CA TYR A 12 -3.40 -21.45 14.44
C TYR A 12 -3.79 -20.66 13.19
N ARG A 13 -3.88 -21.36 12.05
CA ARG A 13 -4.21 -20.78 10.75
C ARG A 13 -5.57 -20.10 10.81
N ASP A 14 -6.60 -20.78 11.32
CA ASP A 14 -7.96 -20.26 11.30
C ASP A 14 -8.13 -19.06 12.25
N TYR A 15 -7.45 -19.09 13.40
CA TYR A 15 -7.40 -17.95 14.31
C TYR A 15 -6.78 -16.71 13.65
N PHE A 16 -5.57 -16.84 13.09
CA PHE A 16 -4.88 -15.71 12.47
C PHE A 16 -5.54 -15.26 11.16
N LYS A 17 -6.10 -16.17 10.38
CA LYS A 17 -6.88 -15.84 9.18
C LYS A 17 -8.09 -14.97 9.55
N LYS A 18 -8.80 -15.30 10.63
CA LYS A 18 -9.90 -14.48 11.15
C LYS A 18 -9.43 -13.09 11.58
N LEU A 19 -8.29 -13.00 12.27
CA LEU A 19 -7.73 -11.71 12.70
C LEU A 19 -7.29 -10.84 11.51
N ILE A 20 -6.63 -11.45 10.52
CA ILE A 20 -6.24 -10.80 9.26
C ILE A 20 -7.47 -10.24 8.55
N GLU A 21 -8.56 -11.01 8.48
CA GLU A 21 -9.80 -10.56 7.84
C GLU A 21 -10.47 -9.41 8.59
N LEU A 22 -10.47 -9.45 9.93
CA LEU A 22 -10.99 -8.34 10.75
C LEU A 22 -10.19 -7.06 10.53
N GLU A 23 -8.86 -7.15 10.53
CA GLU A 23 -7.97 -6.02 10.27
C GLU A 23 -8.18 -5.46 8.86
N ARG A 24 -8.28 -6.34 7.86
CA ARG A 24 -8.56 -5.97 6.47
C ARG A 24 -9.85 -5.18 6.35
N LYS A 25 -10.93 -5.66 6.97
CA LYS A 25 -12.23 -4.96 6.97
C LYS A 25 -12.14 -3.60 7.65
N ALA A 26 -11.55 -3.54 8.84
CA ALA A 26 -11.39 -2.29 9.59
C ALA A 26 -10.56 -1.26 8.79
N GLN A 27 -9.43 -1.69 8.22
CA GLN A 27 -8.58 -0.81 7.41
C GLN A 27 -9.31 -0.35 6.15
N THR A 28 -10.06 -1.23 5.48
CA THR A 28 -10.84 -0.91 4.29
C THR A 28 -11.92 0.11 4.60
N GLU A 29 -12.66 -0.08 5.70
CA GLU A 29 -13.72 0.83 6.12
C GLU A 29 -13.19 2.22 6.45
N VAL A 30 -12.11 2.31 7.24
CA VAL A 30 -11.44 3.58 7.56
C VAL A 30 -10.99 4.27 6.28
N HIS A 31 -10.35 3.54 5.37
CA HIS A 31 -9.81 4.09 4.14
C HIS A 31 -10.90 4.61 3.19
N LEU A 32 -11.94 3.80 2.96
CA LEU A 32 -13.09 4.18 2.13
C LEU A 32 -13.84 5.37 2.72
N ARG A 33 -14.00 5.40 4.05
CA ARG A 33 -14.60 6.54 4.75
C ARG A 33 -13.77 7.79 4.52
N GLU A 34 -12.47 7.75 4.74
CA GLU A 34 -11.59 8.89 4.53
C GLU A 34 -11.58 9.39 3.09
N ILE A 35 -11.53 8.52 2.08
CA ILE A 35 -11.58 8.92 0.67
C ILE A 35 -12.91 9.61 0.35
N LYS A 36 -14.02 9.11 0.90
CA LYS A 36 -15.36 9.66 0.66
C LYS A 36 -15.55 11.02 1.33
N THR A 37 -15.15 11.14 2.59
CA THR A 37 -15.47 12.30 3.44
C THR A 37 -14.46 13.43 3.37
N LEU A 38 -13.17 13.12 3.13
CA LEU A 38 -12.12 14.14 3.17
C LEU A 38 -11.81 14.68 1.77
N SER A 39 -11.60 15.98 1.71
CA SER A 39 -10.99 16.64 0.56
C SER A 39 -9.53 16.21 0.39
N GLY A 40 -8.99 16.40 -0.81
CA GLY A 40 -7.57 16.14 -1.07
C GLY A 40 -6.66 16.97 -0.15
N LYS A 41 -7.03 18.22 0.15
CA LYS A 41 -6.25 19.12 1.02
C LYS A 41 -6.20 18.61 2.46
N GLU A 42 -7.32 18.10 2.98
CA GLU A 42 -7.37 17.52 4.32
C GLU A 42 -6.53 16.24 4.40
N ARG A 43 -6.57 15.39 3.37
CA ARG A 43 -5.71 14.21 3.28
C ARG A 43 -4.23 14.59 3.20
N GLU A 44 -3.87 15.64 2.47
CA GLU A 44 -2.50 16.16 2.43
C GLU A 44 -2.04 16.69 3.80
N LYS A 45 -2.90 17.42 4.52
CA LYS A 45 -2.61 17.89 5.88
C LYS A 45 -2.39 16.72 6.86
N ARG A 46 -3.09 15.60 6.67
CA ARG A 46 -2.89 14.34 7.42
C ARG A 46 -1.71 13.51 6.90
N GLY A 47 -0.99 13.97 5.88
CA GLY A 47 0.13 13.25 5.28
C GLY A 47 -0.27 12.01 4.47
N ARG A 48 -1.55 11.84 4.12
CA ARG A 48 -2.10 10.69 3.39
C ARG A 48 -2.19 10.89 1.87
N ALA A 49 -2.03 12.11 1.40
CA ALA A 49 -2.01 12.45 -0.02
C ALA A 49 -0.97 13.52 -0.31
N ILE A 50 -0.55 13.62 -1.56
CA ILE A 50 0.26 14.73 -2.05
C ILE A 50 -0.39 15.24 -3.33
N LEU A 51 -0.66 16.54 -3.36
CA LEU A 51 -1.38 17.20 -4.44
C LEU A 51 -0.43 17.97 -5.36
N ASN A 52 -0.96 18.32 -6.54
CA ASN A 52 -0.35 19.24 -7.50
C ASN A 52 1.04 18.80 -7.98
N LEU A 53 1.24 17.49 -8.09
CA LEU A 53 2.49 16.90 -8.55
C LEU A 53 2.61 16.99 -10.07
N ARG A 54 3.84 17.15 -10.52
CA ARG A 54 4.24 16.95 -11.91
C ARG A 54 4.95 15.61 -12.04
N ALA A 55 4.50 14.82 -13.00
CA ALA A 55 5.14 13.57 -13.35
C ALA A 55 6.32 13.80 -14.31
N LYS A 56 7.35 12.98 -14.16
CA LYS A 56 8.45 12.81 -15.13
C LYS A 56 8.74 11.33 -15.27
N PHE A 57 8.51 10.78 -16.46
CA PHE A 57 8.89 9.40 -16.75
C PHE A 57 10.41 9.27 -16.73
N LEU A 58 10.92 8.29 -15.97
CA LEU A 58 12.36 8.03 -15.82
C LEU A 58 12.86 6.87 -16.69
N GLY A 59 11.94 6.07 -17.24
CA GLY A 59 12.27 4.87 -18.00
C GLY A 59 11.76 3.59 -17.35
N ARG A 60 12.39 2.46 -17.70
CA ARG A 60 12.08 1.15 -17.12
C ARG A 60 13.12 0.78 -16.05
N GLY A 61 12.64 0.19 -14.96
CA GLY A 61 13.45 -0.38 -13.90
C GLY A 61 13.56 -1.90 -13.98
N LEU A 62 14.18 -2.49 -12.96
CA LEU A 62 14.35 -3.93 -12.82
C LEU A 62 12.98 -4.64 -12.80
N GLY A 63 12.87 -5.78 -13.50
CA GLY A 63 11.59 -6.49 -13.66
C GLY A 63 10.62 -5.82 -14.65
N GLY A 64 11.10 -4.87 -15.47
CA GLY A 64 10.32 -4.26 -16.54
C GLY A 64 9.31 -3.21 -16.08
N VAL A 65 9.35 -2.81 -14.81
CA VAL A 65 8.44 -1.79 -14.24
C VAL A 65 8.71 -0.41 -14.85
N TYR A 66 7.67 0.40 -14.96
CA TYR A 66 7.74 1.80 -15.40
C TYR A 66 8.00 2.70 -14.19
N LEU A 67 9.09 3.47 -14.21
CA LEU A 67 9.45 4.39 -13.14
C LEU A 67 8.99 5.81 -13.49
N VAL A 68 8.19 6.41 -12.60
CA VAL A 68 7.71 7.79 -12.76
C VAL A 68 8.07 8.57 -11.50
N ARG A 69 8.78 9.68 -11.68
CA ARG A 69 9.04 10.65 -10.63
C ARG A 69 7.87 11.62 -10.52
N TYR A 70 7.41 11.88 -9.29
CA TYR A 70 6.43 12.90 -8.97
C TYR A 70 7.04 13.96 -8.05
N SER A 71 6.97 15.22 -8.45
CA SER A 71 7.57 16.34 -7.72
C SER A 71 6.76 17.62 -7.88
N ARG A 72 6.96 18.59 -6.99
CA ARG A 72 6.43 19.97 -7.12
C ARG A 72 7.47 21.00 -6.65
N PRO A 73 7.41 22.26 -7.13
CA PRO A 73 8.46 23.26 -6.88
C PRO A 73 8.81 23.50 -5.41
N GLU A 74 7.80 23.52 -4.55
CA GLU A 74 7.91 23.76 -3.10
C GLU A 74 8.39 22.53 -2.30
N GLY A 75 8.65 21.41 -2.98
CA GLY A 75 8.96 20.13 -2.35
C GLY A 75 7.72 19.39 -1.83
N LEU A 76 7.94 18.22 -1.25
CA LEU A 76 6.86 17.39 -0.72
C LEU A 76 6.45 17.86 0.68
N PRO A 77 5.14 17.81 1.02
CA PRO A 77 4.70 18.05 2.38
C PRO A 77 5.13 16.89 3.29
N LYS A 78 5.04 17.10 4.61
CA LYS A 78 5.15 15.97 5.56
C LYS A 78 4.08 14.93 5.23
N THR A 79 4.52 13.70 5.01
CA THR A 79 3.66 12.61 4.53
C THR A 79 4.10 11.28 5.12
N GLU A 80 3.12 10.43 5.41
CA GLU A 80 3.31 9.06 5.86
C GLU A 80 3.73 8.11 4.72
N ILE A 81 3.51 8.51 3.44
CA ILE A 81 3.90 7.72 2.27
C ILE A 81 5.39 7.42 2.33
N SER A 82 5.79 6.17 2.19
CA SER A 82 7.16 5.68 2.34
C SER A 82 7.50 4.64 1.26
N PRO A 83 8.80 4.35 1.01
CA PRO A 83 9.18 3.28 0.09
C PRO A 83 8.53 1.94 0.46
N GLY A 84 8.01 1.23 -0.53
CA GLY A 84 7.25 -0.02 -0.36
C GLY A 84 5.73 0.16 -0.27
N ASP A 85 5.23 1.38 -0.02
CA ASP A 85 3.80 1.64 0.03
C ASP A 85 3.16 1.53 -1.35
N ILE A 86 1.91 1.06 -1.37
CA ILE A 86 1.05 1.14 -2.55
C ILE A 86 0.39 2.51 -2.55
N VAL A 87 0.43 3.16 -3.69
CA VAL A 87 -0.19 4.47 -3.90
C VAL A 87 -1.15 4.42 -5.07
N LEU A 88 -2.24 5.16 -4.94
CA LEU A 88 -3.20 5.41 -6.00
C LEU A 88 -2.85 6.74 -6.66
N VAL A 89 -2.60 6.73 -7.97
CA VAL A 89 -2.25 7.93 -8.71
C VAL A 89 -3.43 8.39 -9.53
N SER A 90 -3.89 9.62 -9.30
CA SER A 90 -5.09 10.18 -9.90
C SER A 90 -4.88 11.59 -10.44
N ARG A 91 -5.82 12.07 -11.25
CA ARG A 91 -5.93 13.48 -11.64
C ARG A 91 -7.26 14.02 -11.14
N GLY A 92 -7.24 14.69 -9.98
CA GLY A 92 -8.44 15.20 -9.31
C GLY A 92 -8.88 14.35 -8.11
N LYS A 93 -10.19 14.15 -7.93
CA LYS A 93 -10.71 13.31 -6.84
C LYS A 93 -10.66 11.83 -7.28
N PRO A 94 -9.98 10.95 -6.53
CA PRO A 94 -9.89 9.54 -6.89
C PRO A 94 -11.25 8.85 -6.76
N THR A 95 -11.53 7.94 -7.68
CA THR A 95 -12.70 7.06 -7.73
C THR A 95 -12.39 5.64 -7.23
N GLY A 96 -11.10 5.33 -7.05
CA GLY A 96 -10.61 4.00 -6.64
C GLY A 96 -10.29 3.08 -7.82
N LYS A 97 -10.54 3.51 -9.05
CA LYS A 97 -10.24 2.75 -10.29
C LYS A 97 -8.96 3.22 -10.97
N GLU A 98 -8.30 4.23 -10.41
CA GLU A 98 -7.08 4.78 -10.98
C GLU A 98 -5.89 3.81 -10.83
N VAL A 99 -4.82 4.10 -11.55
CA VAL A 99 -3.63 3.26 -11.58
C VAL A 99 -2.97 3.21 -10.20
N GLN A 100 -2.58 2.00 -9.79
CA GLN A 100 -1.83 1.75 -8.57
C GLN A 100 -0.36 1.52 -8.91
N GLY A 101 0.52 2.01 -8.04
CA GLY A 101 1.95 1.77 -8.13
C GLY A 101 2.58 1.61 -6.75
N THR A 102 3.83 1.13 -6.72
CA THR A 102 4.60 0.99 -5.48
C THR A 102 5.63 2.09 -5.39
N VAL A 103 5.74 2.76 -4.25
CA VAL A 103 6.78 3.77 -4.03
C VAL A 103 8.14 3.09 -4.00
N ALA A 104 8.99 3.42 -4.95
CA ALA A 104 10.36 2.92 -5.05
C ALA A 104 11.36 3.82 -4.30
N GLU A 105 11.11 5.13 -4.28
CA GLU A 105 12.00 6.11 -3.67
C GLU A 105 11.20 7.29 -3.13
N LYS A 106 11.68 7.89 -2.02
CA LYS A 106 11.17 9.14 -1.47
C LYS A 106 12.32 10.02 -1.02
N THR A 107 12.24 11.30 -1.38
CA THR A 107 13.06 12.38 -0.83
C THR A 107 12.15 13.49 -0.29
N ASN A 108 12.72 14.57 0.21
CA ASN A 108 11.95 15.76 0.59
C ASN A 108 11.38 16.51 -0.63
N TYR A 109 11.79 16.19 -1.85
CA TYR A 109 11.42 16.92 -3.07
C TYR A 109 10.62 16.11 -4.07
N TYR A 110 10.72 14.77 -4.04
CA TYR A 110 10.02 13.92 -4.99
C TYR A 110 9.78 12.50 -4.47
N LEU A 111 8.82 11.83 -5.10
CA LEU A 111 8.60 10.38 -5.03
C LEU A 111 8.98 9.76 -6.36
N VAL A 112 9.48 8.53 -6.36
CA VAL A 112 9.49 7.66 -7.53
C VAL A 112 8.52 6.52 -7.29
N VAL A 113 7.58 6.33 -8.21
CA VAL A 113 6.60 5.25 -8.17
C VAL A 113 6.85 4.30 -9.32
N ALA A 114 6.90 3.01 -9.00
CA ALA A 114 7.03 1.91 -9.94
C ALA A 114 5.65 1.34 -10.30
N PHE A 115 5.37 1.23 -11.60
CA PHE A 115 4.15 0.65 -12.14
C PHE A 115 4.47 -0.62 -12.91
N ARG A 116 3.67 -1.68 -12.72
CA ARG A 116 3.85 -2.96 -13.44
C ARG A 116 3.51 -2.82 -14.93
N GLU A 117 2.48 -2.04 -15.22
CA GLU A 117 2.03 -1.75 -16.59
C GLU A 117 2.34 -0.31 -16.96
N LYS A 118 2.23 0.02 -18.25
CA LYS A 118 2.46 1.37 -18.75
C LYS A 118 1.46 2.33 -18.08
N PRO A 119 1.92 3.36 -17.36
CA PRO A 119 1.01 4.30 -16.71
C PRO A 119 0.16 5.05 -17.74
N PRO A 120 -1.13 5.27 -17.45
CA PRO A 120 -2.00 6.07 -18.31
C PRO A 120 -1.52 7.52 -18.37
N THR A 121 -1.94 8.24 -19.42
CA THR A 121 -1.49 9.62 -19.70
C THR A 121 -1.77 10.59 -18.55
N TYR A 122 -2.87 10.42 -17.82
CA TYR A 122 -3.19 11.26 -16.67
C TYR A 122 -2.17 11.12 -15.52
N ALA A 123 -1.51 9.96 -15.40
CA ALA A 123 -0.48 9.71 -14.39
C ALA A 123 0.91 10.21 -14.84
N LEU A 124 1.06 10.66 -16.09
CA LEU A 124 2.30 11.18 -16.68
C LEU A 124 2.26 12.70 -16.92
N GLY A 125 1.25 13.40 -16.39
CA GLY A 125 1.01 14.83 -16.63
C GLY A 125 1.37 15.76 -15.47
N LYS A 126 0.67 16.90 -15.42
CA LYS A 126 0.67 17.87 -14.31
C LYS A 126 -0.60 17.72 -13.47
N ASN A 127 -0.63 18.36 -12.30
CA ASN A 127 -1.77 18.33 -11.37
C ASN A 127 -2.13 16.89 -10.97
N VAL A 128 -1.11 16.05 -10.84
CA VAL A 128 -1.25 14.68 -10.38
C VAL A 128 -1.38 14.68 -8.87
N ARG A 129 -2.21 13.78 -8.38
CA ARG A 129 -2.38 13.50 -6.97
C ARG A 129 -1.93 12.07 -6.70
N VAL A 130 -1.16 11.89 -5.64
CA VAL A 130 -0.73 10.58 -5.15
C VAL A 130 -1.34 10.37 -3.77
N ASP A 131 -2.21 9.39 -3.62
CA ASP A 131 -2.78 8.99 -2.34
C ASP A 131 -2.09 7.74 -1.83
N LEU A 132 -1.75 7.72 -0.55
CA LEU A 132 -1.47 6.47 0.15
C LEU A 132 -2.70 5.58 0.02
N PHE A 133 -2.52 4.36 -0.46
CA PHE A 133 -3.58 3.39 -0.66
C PHE A 133 -3.32 2.12 0.17
N SER A 134 -4.39 1.49 0.63
CA SER A 134 -4.30 0.27 1.43
C SER A 134 -3.69 -0.88 0.63
N ASN A 135 -2.85 -1.67 1.28
CA ASN A 135 -2.08 -2.73 0.63
C ASN A 135 -2.82 -4.08 0.70
N GLU A 136 -3.72 -4.37 -0.25
CA GLU A 136 -4.29 -5.72 -0.41
C GLU A 136 -3.21 -6.80 -0.55
N VAL A 137 -2.07 -6.44 -1.16
CA VAL A 137 -0.93 -7.35 -1.32
C VAL A 137 -0.33 -7.74 0.03
N THR A 138 -0.36 -6.87 1.04
CA THR A 138 0.08 -7.20 2.41
C THR A 138 -0.78 -8.31 3.00
N PHE A 139 -2.10 -8.16 2.96
CA PHE A 139 -3.01 -9.17 3.50
C PHE A 139 -2.89 -10.50 2.76
N LYS A 140 -2.77 -10.46 1.43
CA LYS A 140 -2.54 -11.66 0.62
C LYS A 140 -1.24 -12.36 1.00
N ARG A 141 -0.14 -11.61 1.21
CA ARG A 141 1.15 -12.17 1.66
C ARG A 141 1.04 -12.80 3.05
N MET A 142 0.30 -12.18 3.96
CA MET A 142 0.06 -12.75 5.29
C MET A 142 -0.71 -14.08 5.19
N GLU A 143 -1.75 -14.15 4.35
CA GLU A 143 -2.48 -15.40 4.12
C GLU A 143 -1.61 -16.48 3.46
N GLU A 144 -0.81 -16.11 2.45
CA GLU A 144 0.13 -17.03 1.82
C GLU A 144 1.18 -17.54 2.82
N ALA A 145 1.67 -16.69 3.72
CA ALA A 145 2.59 -17.09 4.78
C ALA A 145 1.94 -18.10 5.74
N LEU A 146 0.67 -17.90 6.12
CA LEU A 146 -0.08 -18.88 6.91
C LEU A 146 -0.22 -20.23 6.19
N ASN A 147 -0.41 -20.23 4.87
CA ASN A 147 -0.48 -21.46 4.09
C ASN A 147 0.88 -22.19 4.03
N LYS A 148 1.96 -21.45 3.77
CA LYS A 148 3.34 -21.99 3.75
C LYS A 148 3.79 -22.51 5.11
N PHE A 149 3.25 -21.96 6.21
CA PHE A 149 3.59 -22.38 7.57
C PHE A 149 3.27 -23.86 7.85
N ARG A 150 2.35 -24.48 7.10
CA ARG A 150 1.96 -25.89 7.28
C ARG A 150 3.15 -26.85 7.24
N GLU A 151 4.08 -26.60 6.34
CA GLU A 151 5.25 -27.45 6.05
C GLU A 151 6.55 -26.82 6.56
N HIS A 152 6.47 -25.76 7.37
CA HIS A 152 7.65 -25.04 7.82
C HIS A 152 8.42 -25.85 8.88
N PRO A 153 9.76 -25.98 8.80
CA PRO A 153 10.55 -26.77 9.75
C PRO A 153 10.40 -26.33 11.21
N LEU A 154 10.15 -25.04 11.45
CA LEU A 154 9.97 -24.48 12.80
C LEU A 154 8.52 -24.53 13.30
N ARG A 155 7.60 -25.22 12.61
CA ARG A 155 6.17 -25.22 12.94
C ARG A 155 5.91 -25.66 14.37
N ASP A 156 6.48 -26.79 14.78
CA ASP A 156 6.18 -27.39 16.08
C ASP A 156 6.76 -26.55 17.22
N PHE A 157 7.93 -25.94 17.02
CA PHE A 157 8.49 -24.94 17.94
C PHE A 157 7.57 -23.71 18.08
N ILE A 158 7.11 -23.13 16.96
CA ILE A 158 6.21 -21.95 16.96
C ILE A 158 4.84 -22.29 17.58
N LEU A 159 4.36 -23.52 17.44
CA LEU A 159 3.14 -24.00 18.09
C LEU A 159 3.33 -24.34 19.58
N GLY A 160 4.57 -24.27 20.11
CA GLY A 160 4.88 -24.61 21.50
C GLY A 160 4.75 -26.10 21.80
N LYS A 161 5.02 -26.96 20.81
CA LYS A 161 5.01 -28.42 20.92
C LYS A 161 6.39 -29.01 21.25
N VAL A 162 7.41 -28.16 21.36
CA VAL A 162 8.81 -28.51 21.64
C VAL A 162 9.29 -27.64 22.79
#